data_AF-A0A9P4P9J7-F1
#
_entry.id   AF-A0A9P4P9J7-F1
#
_cell.length_a   1.000
_cell.length_b   1.000
_cell.length_c   1.000
_cell.angle_alpha   90.00
_cell.angle_beta   90.00
_cell.angle_gamma   90.00
#
_symmetry.space_group_name_H-M   'P 1'
#
loop_
_entity.id
_entity.type
_entity.pdbx_description
1 polymer ?
#
loop_
_entity_poly.entity_id
_entity_poly.type
_entity_poly.pdbx_seq_one_letter_code
_entity_poly.pdbx_strand_id
1 'polypeptide(L)'
;MATGETPCRVAIYVKVTDIEGDPLCRHITLGQAFCSRMLLRDFRYQIQPDGYDACHIPPNFDSDRDISVYFLFDLGVKGPLPGGNQSLIQHFVYLASRTQGNWTFIPRPRAIEKAKQRAKNYPWGGRVEQEMFAEQSS
;
A
#
# COMPACT_ATOMS: atom_id res chain seq x y z
N MET A 1 -10.35 8.61 -8.12
CA MET A 1 -9.75 7.29 -7.80
C MET A 1 -8.25 7.45 -7.87
N ALA A 2 -7.46 6.56 -7.27
CA ALA A 2 -6.02 6.56 -7.48
C ALA A 2 -5.73 6.36 -8.98
N THR A 3 -4.74 7.08 -9.51
CA THR A 3 -4.27 6.95 -10.89
C THR A 3 -2.85 6.38 -10.86
N GLY A 4 -2.44 5.66 -11.92
CA GLY A 4 -1.14 4.97 -11.94
C GLY A 4 0.08 5.89 -11.78
N GLU A 5 -0.07 7.18 -12.10
CA GLU A 5 1.04 8.15 -12.20
C GLU A 5 1.15 9.11 -11.00
N THR A 6 0.09 9.28 -10.21
CA THR A 6 0.10 10.25 -9.10
C THR A 6 0.49 9.58 -7.79
N PRO A 7 1.53 10.06 -7.09
CA PRO A 7 1.90 9.53 -5.79
C PRO A 7 0.73 9.61 -4.80
N CYS A 8 0.42 8.49 -4.16
CA CYS A 8 -0.71 8.41 -3.24
C CYS A 8 -0.49 7.37 -2.16
N ARG A 9 -1.24 7.49 -1.07
CA ARG A 9 -1.27 6.50 0.01
C ARG A 9 -2.58 5.76 -0.02
N VAL A 10 -2.54 4.44 -0.09
CA VAL A 10 -3.71 3.58 -0.17
C VAL A 10 -3.80 2.72 1.08
N ALA A 11 -4.92 2.80 1.79
CA ALA A 11 -5.24 1.90 2.89
C ALA A 11 -6.24 0.84 2.41
N ILE A 12 -5.89 -0.43 2.51
CA ILE A 12 -6.73 -1.55 2.10
C ILE A 12 -7.12 -2.36 3.33
N TYR A 13 -8.41 -2.35 3.66
CA TYR A 13 -8.97 -3.22 4.69
C TYR A 13 -9.36 -4.55 4.07
N VAL A 14 -8.79 -5.65 4.55
CA VAL A 14 -8.97 -6.98 3.97
C VAL A 14 -8.87 -8.05 5.05
N LYS A 15 -9.57 -9.15 4.85
CA LYS A 15 -9.38 -10.37 5.63
C LYS A 15 -8.05 -11.03 5.21
N VAL A 16 -7.15 -11.27 6.16
CA VAL A 16 -5.79 -11.76 5.82
C VAL A 16 -5.82 -13.12 5.14
N THR A 17 -6.79 -13.97 5.46
CA THR A 17 -6.99 -15.29 4.85
C THR A 17 -7.64 -15.25 3.46
N ASP A 18 -8.18 -14.10 3.03
CA ASP A 18 -8.60 -13.92 1.63
C ASP A 18 -7.40 -13.74 0.68
N ILE A 19 -6.24 -13.35 1.23
CA ILE A 19 -5.01 -13.16 0.46
C ILE A 19 -4.34 -14.52 0.29
N GLU A 20 -4.18 -14.93 -0.97
CA GLU A 20 -3.56 -16.21 -1.31
C GLU A 20 -2.04 -16.22 -1.22
N GLY A 21 -1.49 -17.41 -1.39
CA GLY A 21 -0.05 -17.64 -1.44
C GLY A 21 0.57 -17.76 -0.05
N ASP A 22 1.86 -17.50 0.00
CA ASP A 22 2.65 -17.52 1.23
C ASP A 22 2.16 -16.41 2.20
N PRO A 23 1.78 -16.75 3.45
CA PRO A 23 1.45 -15.77 4.48
C PRO A 23 2.45 -14.61 4.59
N LEU A 24 3.75 -14.88 4.43
CA LEU A 24 4.81 -13.88 4.51
C LEU A 24 4.83 -12.94 3.29
N CYS A 25 4.28 -13.37 2.15
CA CYS A 25 4.19 -12.59 0.92
C CYS A 25 2.82 -11.96 0.68
N ARG A 26 1.89 -12.02 1.63
CA ARG A 26 0.52 -11.48 1.46
C ARG A 26 0.49 -9.99 1.11
N HIS A 27 1.38 -9.21 1.70
CA HIS A 27 1.46 -7.78 1.42
C HIS A 27 1.82 -7.51 -0.06
N ILE A 28 2.73 -8.30 -0.64
CA ILE A 28 3.09 -8.23 -2.07
C ILE A 28 1.91 -8.68 -2.92
N THR A 29 1.31 -9.83 -2.60
CA THR A 29 0.18 -10.39 -3.35
C THR A 29 -1.01 -9.43 -3.40
N LEU A 30 -1.34 -8.80 -2.27
CA LEU A 30 -2.39 -7.79 -2.19
C LEU A 30 -2.04 -6.52 -2.98
N GLY A 31 -0.79 -6.04 -2.86
CA GLY A 31 -0.31 -4.88 -3.61
C GLY A 31 -0.37 -5.10 -5.12
N GLN A 32 0.07 -6.25 -5.60
CA GLN A 32 -0.02 -6.70 -7.00
C GLN A 32 -1.47 -6.75 -7.48
N ALA A 33 -2.34 -7.41 -6.71
CA ALA A 33 -3.76 -7.51 -7.04
C ALA A 33 -4.42 -6.12 -7.16
N PHE A 34 -4.13 -5.22 -6.23
CA PHE A 34 -4.66 -3.86 -6.24
C PHE A 34 -4.13 -3.07 -7.44
N CYS A 35 -2.80 -3.03 -7.65
CA CYS A 35 -2.21 -2.23 -8.72
C CYS A 35 -2.65 -2.72 -10.10
N SER A 36 -2.68 -4.04 -10.33
CA SER A 36 -3.14 -4.62 -11.58
C SER A 36 -4.61 -4.28 -11.86
N ARG A 37 -5.51 -4.44 -10.87
CA ARG A 37 -6.95 -4.23 -11.05
C ARG A 37 -7.35 -2.75 -11.10
N MET A 38 -6.74 -1.92 -10.26
CA MET A 38 -7.19 -0.53 -10.02
C MET A 38 -6.35 0.50 -10.74
N LEU A 39 -5.07 0.22 -11.00
CA LEU A 39 -4.13 1.16 -11.58
C LEU A 39 -3.59 0.73 -12.95
N LEU A 40 -3.89 -0.50 -13.38
CA LEU A 40 -3.42 -1.09 -14.64
C LEU A 40 -1.89 -1.07 -14.77
N ARG A 41 -1.18 -1.31 -13.66
CA ARG A 41 0.28 -1.43 -13.62
C ARG A 41 0.73 -2.47 -12.58
N ASP A 42 1.97 -2.89 -12.69
CA ASP A 42 2.59 -3.77 -11.69
C ASP A 42 2.87 -3.02 -10.38
N PHE A 43 2.86 -3.77 -9.28
CA PHE A 43 3.28 -3.29 -7.96
C PHE A 43 4.81 -3.37 -7.86
N ARG A 44 5.47 -2.22 -7.72
CA ARG A 44 6.94 -2.08 -7.72
C ARG A 44 7.48 -2.21 -6.30
N TYR A 45 7.37 -3.40 -5.72
CA TYR A 45 7.80 -3.66 -4.33
C TYR A 45 9.32 -3.64 -4.13
N GLN A 46 10.09 -3.72 -5.22
CA GLN A 46 11.55 -3.56 -5.21
C GLN A 46 11.91 -2.11 -5.51
N ILE A 47 12.97 -1.63 -4.86
CA ILE A 47 13.56 -0.31 -5.13
C ILE A 47 14.15 -0.32 -6.55
N GLN A 48 13.70 0.61 -7.39
CA GLN A 48 14.17 0.81 -8.76
C GLN A 48 14.58 2.28 -8.96
N PRO A 49 15.43 2.61 -9.94
CA PRO A 49 15.87 4.00 -10.19
C PRO A 49 14.74 4.99 -10.46
N ASP A 50 13.60 4.54 -11.01
CA ASP A 50 12.44 5.37 -11.32
C ASP A 50 11.45 5.49 -10.13
N GLY A 51 11.73 4.79 -9.02
CA GLY A 51 10.96 4.79 -7.78
C GLY A 51 10.51 3.40 -7.37
N TYR A 52 9.61 3.34 -6.38
CA TYR A 52 9.07 2.10 -5.85
C TYR A 52 7.70 2.31 -5.21
N ASP A 53 7.06 1.22 -4.82
CA ASP A 53 5.87 1.22 -3.99
C ASP A 53 6.19 0.59 -2.63
N ALA A 54 6.02 1.36 -1.55
CA ALA A 54 6.32 0.88 -0.21
C ALA A 54 5.10 0.22 0.42
N CYS A 55 5.33 -0.78 1.28
CA CYS A 55 4.28 -1.40 2.08
C CYS A 55 4.60 -1.27 3.57
N HIS A 56 3.64 -0.74 4.33
CA HIS A 56 3.69 -0.79 5.79
C HIS A 56 2.92 -2.02 6.27
N ILE A 57 3.67 -3.02 6.72
CA ILE A 57 3.13 -4.32 7.10
C ILE A 57 2.49 -4.23 8.49
N PRO A 58 1.17 -4.49 8.63
CA PRO A 58 0.51 -4.45 9.94
C PRO A 58 0.86 -5.68 10.78
N PRO A 59 0.73 -5.61 12.11
CA PRO A 59 0.76 -6.79 12.96
C PRO A 59 -0.26 -7.85 12.52
N ASN A 60 0.10 -9.13 12.63
CA ASN A 60 -0.73 -10.28 12.28
C ASN A 60 -1.11 -10.39 10.79
N PHE A 61 -0.40 -9.70 9.89
CA PHE A 61 -0.66 -9.78 8.45
C PHE A 61 -0.57 -11.22 7.89
N ASP A 62 0.23 -12.05 8.54
CA ASP A 62 0.55 -13.46 8.24
C ASP A 62 -0.33 -14.45 9.03
N SER A 63 -1.29 -13.97 9.83
CA SER A 63 -2.12 -14.86 10.66
C SER A 63 -2.92 -15.86 9.82
N ASP A 64 -3.03 -17.09 10.32
CA ASP A 64 -3.91 -18.14 9.82
C ASP A 64 -5.38 -17.96 10.23
N ARG A 65 -5.66 -16.99 11.10
CA ARG A 65 -7.01 -16.72 11.61
C ARG A 65 -7.79 -15.80 10.69
N ASP A 66 -9.11 -15.91 10.79
CA ASP A 66 -10.06 -15.01 10.14
C ASP A 66 -10.08 -13.62 10.80
N ILE A 67 -9.02 -12.85 10.57
CA ILE A 67 -8.87 -11.48 11.04
C ILE A 67 -8.80 -10.52 9.86
N SER A 68 -9.30 -9.31 10.06
CA SER A 68 -9.21 -8.24 9.06
C SER A 68 -8.31 -7.12 9.56
N VAL A 69 -7.40 -6.67 8.70
CA VAL A 69 -6.41 -5.63 9.02
C VAL A 69 -6.33 -4.60 7.90
N TYR A 70 -5.74 -3.45 8.20
CA TYR A 70 -5.42 -2.43 7.20
C TYR A 70 -3.98 -2.60 6.73
N PHE A 71 -3.78 -2.93 5.47
CA PHE A 71 -2.50 -2.74 4.79
C PHE A 71 -2.41 -1.30 4.30
N LEU A 72 -1.23 -0.70 4.40
CA LEU A 72 -0.98 0.65 3.92
C LEU A 72 0.11 0.61 2.86
N PHE A 73 -0.19 1.15 1.68
CA PHE A 73 0.71 1.20 0.56
C PHE A 73 1.00 2.65 0.18
N ASP A 74 2.27 2.95 -0.02
CA ASP A 74 2.74 4.21 -0.57
C ASP A 74 3.10 3.99 -2.02
N LEU A 75 2.29 4.51 -2.92
CA LEU A 75 2.40 4.22 -4.35
C LEU A 75 3.12 5.36 -5.06
N GLY A 76 4.08 5.02 -5.93
CA GLY A 76 4.83 6.01 -6.70
C GLY A 76 5.82 6.83 -5.87
N VAL A 77 6.49 6.18 -4.91
CA VAL A 77 7.54 6.79 -4.09
C VAL A 77 8.74 7.09 -4.97
N LYS A 78 9.21 8.34 -4.96
CA LYS A 78 10.44 8.80 -5.63
C LYS A 78 11.42 9.48 -4.66
N GLY A 79 11.30 9.15 -3.38
CA GLY A 79 12.03 9.78 -2.28
C GLY A 79 11.13 10.51 -1.27
N PRO A 80 11.74 11.28 -0.37
CA PRO A 80 11.03 12.03 0.68
C PRO A 80 10.02 13.03 0.09
N LEU A 81 8.97 13.32 0.85
CA LEU A 81 8.05 14.39 0.45
C LEU A 81 8.72 15.76 0.58
N PRO A 82 8.44 16.69 -0.35
CA PRO A 82 8.82 18.09 -0.20
C PRO A 82 8.28 18.64 1.14
N GLY A 83 9.19 19.14 1.99
CA GLY A 83 8.85 19.66 3.32
C GLY A 83 8.35 18.61 4.34
N GLY A 84 8.48 17.30 4.04
CA GLY A 84 8.10 16.22 4.95
C GLY A 84 6.60 16.10 5.24
N ASN A 85 5.75 16.86 4.53
CA ASN A 85 4.35 17.00 4.89
C ASN A 85 3.46 15.91 4.28
N GLN A 86 3.23 14.84 5.06
CA GLN A 86 2.36 13.72 4.69
C GLN A 86 0.90 14.11 4.41
N SER A 87 0.44 15.27 4.89
CA SER A 87 -0.94 15.72 4.66
C SER A 87 -1.21 16.12 3.19
N LEU A 88 -0.15 16.38 2.42
CA LEU A 88 -0.24 16.72 1.00
C LEU A 88 -0.46 15.49 0.11
N ILE A 89 -0.24 14.28 0.63
CA ILE A 89 -0.46 13.07 -0.14
C ILE A 89 -1.96 12.74 -0.19
N GLN A 90 -2.45 12.45 -1.39
CA GLN A 90 -3.80 11.92 -1.56
C GLN A 90 -3.94 10.55 -0.89
N HIS A 91 -4.96 10.41 -0.05
CA HIS A 91 -5.27 9.16 0.61
C HIS A 91 -6.51 8.51 -0.01
N PHE A 92 -6.41 7.22 -0.30
CA PHE A 92 -7.54 6.41 -0.73
C PHE A 92 -7.73 5.24 0.22
N VAL A 93 -8.99 4.85 0.44
CA VAL A 93 -9.31 3.72 1.31
C VAL A 93 -10.21 2.76 0.56
N TYR A 94 -9.91 1.47 0.65
CA TYR A 94 -10.67 0.41 0.01
C TYR A 94 -11.02 -0.68 1.02
N LEU A 95 -12.21 -1.27 0.87
CA LEU A 95 -12.50 -2.61 1.37
C LEU A 95 -12.16 -3.59 0.26
N ALA A 96 -11.31 -4.57 0.56
CA ALA A 96 -11.00 -5.65 -0.35
C ALA A 96 -11.61 -6.97 0.13
N SER A 97 -12.03 -7.79 -0.83
CA SER A 97 -12.42 -9.17 -0.60
C SER A 97 -12.04 -9.99 -1.82
N ARG A 98 -11.80 -11.29 -1.60
CA ARG A 98 -11.56 -12.24 -2.68
C ARG A 98 -12.66 -13.30 -2.70
N THR A 99 -13.29 -13.48 -3.85
CA THR A 99 -14.38 -14.46 -4.01
C THR A 99 -14.20 -15.20 -5.31
N GLN A 100 -14.18 -16.54 -5.27
CA GLN A 100 -13.96 -17.39 -6.44
C GLN A 100 -12.71 -16.98 -7.24
N GLY A 101 -11.61 -16.71 -6.54
CA GLY A 101 -10.35 -16.26 -7.14
C GLY A 101 -10.31 -14.79 -7.58
N ASN A 102 -11.44 -14.07 -7.57
CA ASN A 102 -11.54 -12.71 -8.06
C ASN A 102 -11.47 -11.66 -6.94
N TRP A 103 -10.61 -10.67 -7.14
CA TRP A 103 -10.51 -9.51 -6.26
C TRP A 103 -11.58 -8.47 -6.55
N THR A 104 -12.21 -7.99 -5.48
CA THR A 104 -13.09 -6.81 -5.50
C THR A 104 -12.51 -5.75 -4.56
N PHE A 105 -12.37 -4.52 -5.05
CA PHE A 105 -11.93 -3.37 -4.26
C PHE A 105 -13.01 -2.30 -4.26
N ILE A 106 -13.65 -2.08 -3.11
CA ILE A 106 -14.75 -1.13 -2.99
C ILE A 106 -14.26 0.14 -2.29
N PRO A 107 -14.32 1.33 -2.93
CA PRO A 107 -13.90 2.58 -2.31
C PRO A 107 -14.66 2.88 -1.00
N ARG A 108 -13.96 3.48 -0.04
CA ARG A 108 -14.48 3.90 1.28
C ARG A 108 -14.07 5.34 1.59
N PRO A 109 -14.56 6.35 0.83
CA PRO A 109 -14.15 7.74 1.01
C PRO A 109 -14.43 8.29 2.41
N ARG A 110 -15.50 7.82 3.07
CA ARG A 110 -15.84 8.22 4.45
C ARG A 110 -14.80 7.78 5.49
N ALA A 111 -13.92 6.84 5.16
CA ALA A 111 -12.88 6.34 6.06
C ALA A 111 -11.53 7.08 5.89
N ILE A 112 -11.41 8.00 4.93
CA ILE A 112 -10.14 8.67 4.59
C ILE A 112 -9.53 9.40 5.78
N GLU A 113 -10.31 10.20 6.51
CA GLU A 113 -9.76 10.97 7.64
C GLU A 113 -9.27 10.07 8.77
N LYS A 114 -9.98 8.97 9.04
CA LYS A 114 -9.53 7.95 9.99
C LYS A 114 -8.25 7.24 9.52
N ALA A 115 -8.14 6.97 8.21
CA ALA A 115 -6.93 6.38 7.63
C ALA A 115 -5.74 7.33 7.73
N LYS A 116 -5.91 8.63 7.43
CA LYS A 116 -4.88 9.66 7.62
C LYS A 116 -4.39 9.72 9.05
N GLN A 117 -5.30 9.70 10.03
CA GLN A 117 -4.93 9.70 11.45
C GLN A 117 -4.04 8.51 11.83
N ARG A 118 -4.39 7.31 11.35
CA ARG A 118 -3.58 6.09 11.56
C ARG A 118 -2.23 6.16 10.84
N ALA A 119 -2.23 6.70 9.62
CA ALA A 119 -1.07 6.80 8.74
C ALA A 119 0.03 7.73 9.30
N LYS A 120 -0.27 8.61 10.27
CA LYS A 120 0.72 9.52 10.89
C LYS A 120 1.95 8.79 11.46
N ASN A 121 1.78 7.55 11.91
CA ASN A 121 2.86 6.75 12.47
C ASN A 121 3.70 6.03 11.41
N TYR A 122 3.30 6.10 10.14
CA TYR A 122 3.92 5.41 9.03
C TYR A 122 4.58 6.43 8.10
N PRO A 123 5.91 6.57 8.13
CA PRO A 123 6.61 7.52 7.27
C PRO A 123 6.34 7.20 5.80
N TRP A 124 6.14 8.23 4.98
CA TRP A 124 6.03 8.05 3.53
C TRP A 124 7.23 7.28 3.01
N GLY A 125 7.00 6.28 2.15
CA GLY A 125 8.04 5.50 1.49
C GLY A 125 8.79 4.52 2.39
N GLY A 126 8.62 4.55 3.71
CA GLY A 126 9.52 3.83 4.61
C GLY A 126 10.86 4.56 4.77
N ARG A 127 11.48 4.47 5.96
CA ARG A 127 12.73 5.19 6.24
C ARG A 127 13.93 4.50 5.60
N VAL A 128 14.06 3.20 5.83
CA VAL A 128 15.17 2.39 5.33
C VAL A 128 15.13 2.34 3.81
N GLU A 129 13.95 2.18 3.23
CA GLU A 129 13.76 2.13 1.79
C GLU A 129 14.09 3.47 1.11
N GLN A 130 13.84 4.61 1.79
CA GLN A 130 14.28 5.91 1.29
C GLN A 130 15.79 6.09 1.34
N GLU A 131 16.45 5.61 2.39
CA GLU A 131 17.91 5.62 2.51
C GLU A 131 18.53 4.76 1.38
N MET A 132 18.05 3.53 1.20
CA MET A 132 18.49 2.64 0.12
C MET A 132 18.25 3.23 -1.27
N PHE A 133 17.11 3.89 -1.50
CA PHE A 133 16.83 4.54 -2.78
C PHE A 133 17.76 5.73 -3.05
N ALA A 134 18.11 6.52 -2.02
CA ALA A 134 19.05 7.63 -2.16
C ALA A 134 20.46 7.13 -2.50
N GLU A 135 20.91 6.02 -1.92
CA GLU A 135 22.19 5.39 -2.23
C GLU A 135 22.25 4.86 -3.67
N GLN A 136 21.16 4.29 -4.19
CA GLN A 136 21.11 3.78 -5.58
C GLN A 136 20.97 4.87 -6.64
N SER A 137 20.57 6.07 -6.25
CA SER A 137 20.32 7.21 -7.15
C SER A 137 21.47 8.23 -7.18
N SER A 138 22.54 7.97 -6.41
CA SER A 138 23.75 8.79 -6.31
C SER A 138 24.85 8.26 -7.23
#